data_AF-A0AAW9J6E1-F1
#
_entry.id   AF-A0AAW9J6E1-F1
#
_cell.length_a   1.000
_cell.length_b   1.000
_cell.length_c   1.000
_cell.angle_alpha   90.00
_cell.angle_beta   90.00
_cell.angle_gamma   90.00
#
_symmetry.space_group_name_H-M   'P 1'
#
loop_
_entity.id
_entity.type
_entity.pdbx_description
1 polymer ?
#
loop_
_entity_poly.entity_id
_entity_poly.type
_entity_poly.pdbx_seq_one_letter_code
_entity_poly.pdbx_strand_id
1 'polypeptide(L)'
;GMDFNEIYNQIQRMSSEELVDLDLIAKILGYSGMSLVDSLISPKGFRILFKVPRIPVSVIENLIKHFKELKYVIEADTDDLDKVDGIGEARAKAIRNGLRRIKEQIYLKNEI
;
A
#
# COMPACT_ATOMS: atom_id res chain seq x y z
N GLY A 1 -2.03 0.49 18.12
CA GLY A 1 -1.21 1.52 17.44
C GLY A 1 -2.09 2.73 17.18
N MET A 2 -1.51 3.91 16.94
CA MET A 2 -2.26 5.11 16.59
C MET A 2 -3.13 4.89 15.34
N ASP A 3 -4.28 5.55 15.30
CA ASP A 3 -5.16 5.56 14.13
C ASP A 3 -4.52 6.34 12.97
N PHE A 4 -4.92 6.03 11.72
CA PHE A 4 -4.36 6.72 10.55
C PHE A 4 -4.65 8.23 10.57
N ASN A 5 -5.79 8.67 11.10
CA ASN A 5 -6.12 10.09 11.22
C ASN A 5 -5.22 10.77 12.25
N GLU A 6 -4.88 10.10 13.34
CA GLU A 6 -3.98 10.63 14.36
C GLU A 6 -2.58 10.85 13.80
N ILE A 7 -2.04 9.84 13.10
CA ILE A 7 -0.74 9.93 12.41
C ILE A 7 -0.76 11.05 11.38
N TYR A 8 -1.79 11.13 10.55
CA TYR A 8 -1.93 12.16 9.52
C TYR A 8 -1.94 13.57 10.14
N ASN A 9 -2.75 13.78 11.18
CA ASN A 9 -2.84 15.06 11.87
C ASN A 9 -1.53 15.46 12.56
N GLN A 10 -0.76 14.51 13.07
CA GLN A 10 0.57 14.79 13.63
C GLN A 10 1.53 15.27 12.55
N ILE A 11 1.61 14.57 11.41
CA ILE A 11 2.47 14.96 10.29
C ILE A 11 2.06 16.33 9.74
N GLN A 12 0.76 16.62 9.65
CA GLN A 12 0.27 17.93 9.17
C GLN A 12 0.65 19.12 10.07
N ARG A 13 0.92 18.88 11.35
CA ARG A 13 1.29 19.94 12.31
C ARG A 13 2.79 20.19 12.37
N MET A 14 3.60 19.36 11.72
CA MET A 14 5.04 19.52 11.65
C MET A 14 5.40 20.76 10.84
N SER A 15 6.44 21.47 11.28
CA SER A 15 7.09 22.52 10.52
C SER A 15 7.84 21.94 9.31
N SER A 16 8.18 22.81 8.34
CA SER A 16 8.98 22.41 7.18
C SER A 16 10.34 21.82 7.55
N GLU A 17 10.94 22.29 8.66
CA GLU A 17 12.22 21.80 9.18
C GLU A 17 12.07 20.41 9.80
N GLU A 18 10.97 20.15 10.50
CA GLU A 18 10.69 18.82 11.05
C GLU A 18 10.32 17.80 9.96
N LEU A 19 9.66 18.23 8.88
CA LEU A 19 9.25 17.35 7.78
C LEU A 19 10.43 16.76 6.99
N VAL A 20 11.62 17.37 7.04
CA VAL A 20 12.82 16.82 6.42
C VAL A 20 13.57 15.84 7.33
N ASP A 21 13.21 15.79 8.62
CA ASP A 21 13.78 14.86 9.59
C ASP A 21 13.04 13.50 9.51
N LEU A 22 13.71 12.53 8.91
CA LEU A 22 13.17 11.19 8.70
C LEU A 22 13.00 10.40 10.01
N ASP A 23 13.82 10.67 11.03
CA ASP A 23 13.72 10.01 12.34
C ASP A 23 12.47 10.48 13.09
N LEU A 24 12.13 11.77 12.99
CA LEU A 24 10.88 12.32 13.50
C LEU A 24 9.65 11.69 12.81
N ILE A 25 9.68 11.58 11.49
CA ILE A 25 8.60 10.93 10.73
C ILE A 25 8.47 9.45 11.13
N ALA A 26 9.59 8.73 11.21
CA ALA A 26 9.61 7.31 11.59
C ALA A 26 9.03 7.09 12.98
N LYS A 27 9.38 7.96 13.94
CA LYS A 27 8.83 7.95 15.30
C LYS A 27 7.32 8.10 15.31
N ILE A 28 6.77 9.06 14.57
CA ILE A 28 5.32 9.28 14.42
C ILE A 28 4.62 8.07 13.81
N LEU A 29 5.27 7.42 12.83
CA LEU A 29 4.78 6.19 12.20
C LEU A 29 4.88 4.94 13.11
N GLY A 30 5.42 5.09 14.32
CA GLY A 30 5.53 4.01 15.31
C GLY A 30 6.86 3.25 15.27
N TYR A 31 7.84 3.70 14.50
CA TYR A 31 9.16 3.06 14.37
C TYR A 31 10.21 3.62 15.35
N SER A 32 9.80 3.92 16.58
CA SER A 32 10.69 4.50 17.59
C SER A 32 11.79 3.50 18.00
N GLY A 33 13.05 3.96 18.01
CA GLY A 33 14.19 3.16 18.47
C GLY A 33 14.67 2.08 17.49
N MET A 34 14.21 2.12 16.24
CA MET A 34 14.70 1.27 15.17
C MET A 34 15.62 2.06 14.23
N SER A 35 16.69 1.42 13.76
CA SER A 35 17.54 1.98 12.71
C SER A 35 16.76 2.05 11.41
N LEU A 36 16.60 3.25 10.85
CA LEU A 36 15.92 3.44 9.56
C LEU A 36 16.61 2.69 8.41
N VAL A 37 17.93 2.53 8.50
CA VAL A 37 18.74 1.88 7.45
C VAL A 37 18.58 0.35 7.50
N ASP A 38 18.43 -0.22 8.69
CA ASP A 38 18.38 -1.68 8.88
C ASP A 38 16.93 -2.22 8.95
N SER A 39 15.94 -1.33 9.02
CA SER A 39 14.53 -1.70 9.14
C SER A 39 13.89 -2.01 7.80
N LEU A 40 13.65 -3.29 7.54
CA LEU A 40 12.88 -3.73 6.37
C LEU A 40 11.38 -3.59 6.65
N ILE A 41 10.72 -2.70 5.92
CA ILE A 41 9.26 -2.49 5.99
C ILE A 41 8.59 -2.86 4.67
N SER A 42 7.43 -3.52 4.75
CA SER A 42 6.62 -3.85 3.58
C SER A 42 5.37 -2.96 3.52
N PRO A 43 5.06 -2.35 2.36
CA PRO A 43 3.87 -1.52 2.23
C PRO A 43 2.61 -2.38 2.26
N LYS A 44 1.54 -1.88 2.90
CA LYS A 44 0.24 -2.55 2.91
C LYS A 44 -0.37 -2.73 1.51
N GLY A 45 -0.28 -1.70 0.67
CA GLY A 45 -0.69 -1.76 -0.74
C GLY A 45 -1.72 -0.74 -1.20
N PHE A 46 -2.34 0.03 -0.28
CA PHE A 46 -3.38 1.01 -0.61
C PHE A 46 -3.04 1.88 -1.83
N ARG A 47 -1.86 2.52 -1.83
CA ARG A 47 -1.43 3.43 -2.90
C ARG A 47 -1.43 2.78 -4.29
N ILE A 48 -1.04 1.52 -4.40
CA ILE A 48 -0.97 0.82 -5.68
C ILE A 48 -2.35 0.30 -6.09
N LEU A 49 -3.11 -0.24 -5.15
CA LEU A 49 -4.46 -0.75 -5.43
C LEU A 49 -5.43 0.38 -5.85
N PHE A 50 -5.30 1.59 -5.30
CA PHE A 50 -6.06 2.75 -5.73
C PHE A 50 -5.78 3.19 -7.17
N LYS A 51 -4.64 2.80 -7.76
CA LYS A 51 -4.35 3.06 -9.17
C LYS A 51 -5.03 2.07 -10.12
N VAL A 52 -5.58 0.98 -9.61
CA VAL A 52 -6.35 0.04 -10.42
C VAL A 52 -7.74 0.65 -10.67
N PRO A 53 -8.11 0.90 -11.94
CA PRO A 53 -9.34 1.60 -12.25
C PRO A 53 -10.57 0.76 -11.89
N ARG A 54 -11.66 1.43 -11.48
CA ARG A 54 -13.00 0.85 -11.27
C ARG A 54 -13.06 -0.21 -10.15
N ILE A 55 -12.16 -0.14 -9.17
CA ILE A 55 -12.24 -0.95 -7.94
C ILE A 55 -12.85 -0.11 -6.81
N PRO A 56 -13.96 -0.54 -6.19
CA PRO A 56 -14.52 0.15 -5.03
C PRO A 56 -13.55 0.19 -3.84
N VAL A 57 -13.63 1.25 -3.03
CA VAL A 57 -12.78 1.42 -1.83
C VAL A 57 -12.91 0.25 -0.86
N SER A 58 -14.13 -0.23 -0.62
CA SER A 58 -14.40 -1.38 0.25
C SER A 58 -13.69 -2.66 -0.21
N VAL A 59 -13.54 -2.86 -1.53
CA VAL A 59 -12.79 -3.99 -2.08
C VAL A 59 -11.29 -3.83 -1.82
N ILE A 60 -10.76 -2.60 -1.94
CA ILE A 60 -9.36 -2.31 -1.58
C ILE A 60 -9.12 -2.59 -0.10
N GLU A 61 -10.01 -2.15 0.78
CA GLU A 61 -9.92 -2.41 2.21
C GLU A 61 -9.94 -3.91 2.52
N ASN A 62 -10.81 -4.67 1.87
CA ASN A 62 -10.86 -6.13 2.01
C ASN A 62 -9.58 -6.81 1.53
N LEU A 63 -9.01 -6.37 0.39
CA LEU A 63 -7.71 -6.86 -0.10
C LEU A 63 -6.60 -6.62 0.92
N ILE A 64 -6.53 -5.41 1.47
CA ILE A 64 -5.51 -5.05 2.46
C ILE A 64 -5.70 -5.87 3.74
N LYS A 65 -6.95 -6.04 4.18
CA LYS A 65 -7.26 -6.85 5.36
C LYS A 65 -6.88 -8.32 5.17
N HIS A 66 -7.12 -8.87 3.97
CA HIS A 66 -6.84 -10.26 3.65
C HIS A 66 -5.34 -10.53 3.48
N PHE A 67 -4.68 -9.79 2.59
CA PHE A 67 -3.29 -10.04 2.21
C PHE A 67 -2.26 -9.36 3.11
N LYS A 68 -2.63 -8.29 3.83
CA LYS A 68 -1.81 -7.50 4.76
C LYS A 68 -0.65 -6.71 4.13
N GLU A 69 0.05 -7.30 3.17
CA GLU A 69 1.19 -6.70 2.46
C GLU A 69 0.98 -6.74 0.95
N LEU A 70 1.45 -5.69 0.28
CA LEU A 70 1.30 -5.51 -1.16
C LEU A 70 1.89 -6.68 -1.97
N LYS A 71 3.02 -7.23 -1.53
CA LYS A 71 3.71 -8.32 -2.25
C LYS A 71 2.78 -9.53 -2.44
N TYR A 72 2.02 -9.88 -1.40
CA TYR A 72 1.10 -11.00 -1.46
C TYR A 72 -0.08 -10.73 -2.40
N VAL A 73 -0.56 -9.48 -2.48
CA VAL A 73 -1.60 -9.10 -3.45
C VAL A 73 -1.08 -9.18 -4.90
N ILE A 74 0.19 -8.84 -5.11
CA ILE A 74 0.82 -8.88 -6.45
C ILE A 74 1.06 -10.32 -6.91
N GLU A 75 1.43 -11.21 -5.99
CA GLU A 75 1.71 -12.62 -6.25
C GLU A 75 0.44 -13.48 -6.37
N ALA A 76 -0.67 -13.03 -5.78
CA ALA A 76 -1.95 -13.74 -5.80
C ALA A 76 -2.45 -14.02 -7.23
N ASP A 77 -2.92 -15.24 -7.44
CA ASP A 77 -3.63 -15.60 -8.67
C ASP A 77 -5.11 -15.17 -8.61
N THR A 78 -5.88 -15.51 -9.65
CA THR A 78 -7.31 -15.14 -9.69
C THR A 78 -8.13 -15.83 -8.64
N ASP A 79 -7.76 -17.05 -8.25
CA ASP A 79 -8.51 -17.89 -7.33
C ASP A 79 -8.27 -17.43 -5.89
N ASP A 80 -7.05 -16.97 -5.58
CA ASP A 80 -6.73 -16.32 -4.33
C ASP A 80 -7.45 -14.98 -4.16
N LEU A 81 -7.54 -14.19 -5.23
CA LEU A 81 -8.27 -12.91 -5.21
C LEU A 81 -9.78 -13.13 -5.05
N ASP A 82 -10.36 -14.19 -5.63
CA ASP A 82 -11.78 -14.53 -5.51
C ASP A 82 -12.20 -14.93 -4.08
N LYS A 83 -11.25 -15.37 -3.25
CA LYS A 83 -11.49 -15.66 -1.81
C LYS A 83 -11.70 -14.41 -0.95
N VAL A 84 -11.52 -13.22 -1.51
CA VAL A 84 -11.67 -11.96 -0.78
C VAL A 84 -13.09 -11.45 -0.92
N ASP A 85 -13.70 -11.11 0.22
CA ASP A 85 -15.08 -10.59 0.26
C ASP A 85 -15.28 -9.43 -0.73
N GLY A 86 -16.31 -9.55 -1.56
CA GLY A 86 -16.64 -8.55 -2.58
C GLY A 86 -15.78 -8.64 -3.85
N ILE A 87 -15.00 -9.70 -4.03
CA ILE A 87 -14.29 -10.01 -5.28
C ILE A 87 -14.91 -11.26 -5.88
N GLY A 88 -15.44 -11.10 -7.08
CA GLY A 88 -15.77 -12.22 -7.95
C GLY A 88 -14.77 -12.31 -9.10
N GLU A 89 -14.79 -13.39 -9.86
CA GLU A 89 -13.88 -13.71 -10.98
C GLU A 89 -13.57 -12.51 -11.90
N ALA A 90 -14.59 -11.76 -12.32
CA ALA A 90 -14.42 -10.60 -13.19
C ALA A 90 -13.56 -9.49 -12.55
N ARG A 91 -13.74 -9.23 -11.24
CA ARG A 91 -12.94 -8.26 -10.48
C ARG A 91 -11.54 -8.82 -10.21
N ALA A 92 -11.41 -10.10 -9.89
CA ALA A 92 -10.11 -10.74 -9.72
C ALA A 92 -9.23 -10.58 -10.98
N LYS A 93 -9.80 -10.88 -12.16
CA LYS A 93 -9.15 -10.64 -13.46
C LYS A 93 -8.81 -9.17 -13.68
N ALA A 94 -9.71 -8.24 -13.34
CA ALA A 94 -9.47 -6.81 -13.50
C ALA A 94 -8.32 -6.31 -12.62
N ILE A 95 -8.27 -6.75 -11.35
CA ILE A 95 -7.22 -6.41 -10.38
C ILE A 95 -5.88 -6.94 -10.87
N ARG A 96 -5.79 -8.23 -11.20
CA ARG A 96 -4.55 -8.85 -11.69
C ARG A 96 -4.01 -8.15 -12.93
N ASN A 97 -4.88 -7.86 -13.90
CA ASN A 97 -4.49 -7.11 -15.10
C ASN A 97 -4.08 -5.66 -14.80
N GLY A 98 -4.76 -5.00 -13.85
CA GLY A 98 -4.40 -3.65 -13.41
C GLY A 98 -3.02 -3.60 -12.77
N LEU A 99 -2.73 -4.50 -11.84
CA LEU A 99 -1.43 -4.62 -11.18
C LEU A 99 -0.31 -4.95 -12.18
N ARG A 100 -0.57 -5.86 -13.13
CA ARG A 100 0.37 -6.17 -14.21
C ARG A 100 0.72 -4.93 -15.04
N ARG A 101 -0.29 -4.16 -15.48
CA ARG A 101 -0.07 -2.91 -16.24
C ARG A 101 0.74 -1.89 -15.45
N ILE A 102 0.47 -1.74 -14.15
CA ILE A 102 1.24 -0.83 -13.28
C ILE A 102 2.70 -1.28 -13.20
N LYS A 103 2.95 -2.58 -13.03
CA LYS A 103 4.32 -3.14 -13.01
C LYS A 103 5.06 -2.88 -14.32
N GLU A 104 4.40 -3.10 -15.47
CA GLU A 104 4.95 -2.82 -16.79
C GLU A 104 5.29 -1.33 -16.98
N GLN A 105 4.40 -0.43 -16.56
CA GLN A 105 4.65 1.02 -16.62
C GLN A 105 5.83 1.46 -15.76
N ILE A 106 5.98 0.89 -14.55
CA ILE A 106 7.12 1.18 -13.67
C ILE A 106 8.42 0.68 -14.31
N TYR A 107 8.40 -0.53 -14.87
CA TYR A 107 9.56 -1.11 -15.52
C TYR A 107 10.00 -0.26 -16.73
N LEU A 108 9.07 0.09 -17.62
CA LEU A 108 9.35 0.96 -18.78
C LEU A 108 9.91 2.33 -18.37
N LYS A 109 9.41 2.91 -17.27
CA LYS A 109 9.91 4.20 -16.76
C LYS A 109 11.35 4.11 -16.25
N ASN A 110 11.79 2.94 -15.79
CA ASN A 110 13.15 2.74 -15.27
C ASN A 110 14.16 2.42 -16.37
N GLU A 111 13.71 2.12 -17.59
CA GLU A 111 14.57 1.83 -18.76
C GLU A 111 14.81 3.04 -19.68
N ILE A 112 14.09 4.15 -19.48
CA ILE A 112 14.16 5.39 -20.27
C ILE A 112 14.73 6.51 -19.39
#